data_AF-A0A959T7L9-F1
#
_entry.id   AF-A0A959T7L9-F1
#
_cell.length_a   1.000
_cell.length_b   1.000
_cell.length_c   1.000
_cell.angle_alpha   90.00
_cell.angle_beta   90.00
_cell.angle_gamma   90.00
#
_symmetry.space_group_name_H-M   'P 1'
#
loop_
_entity.id
_entity.type
_entity.pdbx_description
1 polymer ?
#
loop_
_entity_poly.entity_id
_entity_poly.type
_entity_poly.pdbx_seq_one_letter_code
_entity_poly.pdbx_strand_id
1 'polypeptide(L)'
;MRNFFRILRFGDPYRHYAVLNVVFNLLATLFHLASLLLFIPFLRLLLGQVKLVHARPTELWTRDGLEGTFNWGLTQLIESRGPMGALLVISISIVVIFLFKNFFRYLALVAICNFRNRVVRDIRGKVYDKMLELPLRYHNTER
;
A
#
# COMPACT_ATOMS: atom_id res chain seq x y z
N MET A 1 25.03 9.90 16.93
CA MET A 1 24.38 9.66 15.61
C MET A 1 25.24 8.86 14.61
N ARG A 2 26.59 8.98 14.59
CA ARG A 2 27.47 8.23 13.67
C ARG A 2 27.29 6.70 13.71
N ASN A 3 26.98 6.12 14.88
CA ASN A 3 26.81 4.67 15.02
C ASN A 3 25.54 4.15 14.31
N PHE A 4 24.47 4.95 14.26
CA PHE A 4 23.22 4.56 13.61
C PHE A 4 23.39 4.47 12.08
N PHE A 5 24.06 5.45 11.47
CA PHE A 5 24.43 5.41 10.06
C PHE A 5 25.41 4.28 9.72
N ARG A 6 26.28 3.90 10.66
CA ARG A 6 27.20 2.76 10.49
C ARG A 6 26.47 1.42 10.44
N ILE A 7 25.41 1.26 11.24
CA ILE A 7 24.50 0.10 11.22
C ILE A 7 23.64 0.12 9.96
N LEU A 8 23.17 1.29 9.52
CA LEU A 8 22.39 1.46 8.29
C LEU A 8 23.16 1.03 7.03
N ARG A 9 24.50 1.19 7.03
CA ARG A 9 25.38 0.76 5.93
C ARG A 9 25.41 -0.78 5.73
N PHE A 10 24.99 -1.57 6.72
CA PHE A 10 24.80 -3.02 6.55
C PHE A 10 23.50 -3.35 5.79
N GLY A 11 22.57 -2.40 5.70
CA GLY A 11 21.33 -2.53 4.92
C GLY A 11 21.45 -2.14 3.45
N ASP A 12 22.57 -1.55 3.02
CA ASP A 12 22.81 -1.09 1.64
C ASP A 12 22.52 -2.12 0.54
N PRO A 13 22.98 -3.38 0.62
CA PRO A 13 22.70 -4.37 -0.41
C PRO A 13 21.22 -4.79 -0.49
N TYR A 14 20.41 -4.45 0.52
CA TYR A 14 18.99 -4.80 0.60
C TYR A 14 18.06 -3.60 0.41
N ARG A 15 18.58 -2.44 -0.04
CA ARG A 15 17.78 -1.23 -0.33
C ARG A 15 16.60 -1.49 -1.27
N HIS A 16 16.72 -2.44 -2.20
CA HIS A 16 15.61 -2.81 -3.10
C HIS A 16 14.38 -3.30 -2.33
N TYR A 17 14.55 -4.10 -1.27
CA TYR A 17 13.42 -4.56 -0.43
C TYR A 17 12.80 -3.43 0.38
N ALA A 18 13.60 -2.46 0.81
CA ALA A 18 13.10 -1.26 1.50
C ALA A 18 12.29 -0.37 0.54
N VAL A 19 12.80 -0.13 -0.67
CA VAL A 19 12.06 0.60 -1.72
C VAL A 19 10.77 -0.13 -2.08
N LEU A 20 10.83 -1.46 -2.25
CA LEU A 20 9.66 -2.28 -2.57
C LEU A 20 8.60 -2.23 -1.46
N ASN A 21 9.01 -2.23 -0.18
CA ASN A 21 8.10 -2.03 0.94
C ASN A 21 7.39 -0.66 0.87
N VAL A 22 8.15 0.41 0.61
CA VAL A 22 7.59 1.77 0.49
C VAL A 22 6.59 1.83 -0.67
N VAL A 23 6.95 1.29 -1.83
CA VAL A 23 6.07 1.26 -3.01
C VAL A 23 4.78 0.50 -2.73
N PHE A 24 4.85 -0.70 -2.12
CA PHE A 24 3.65 -1.48 -1.80
C PHE A 24 2.79 -0.81 -0.71
N ASN A 25 3.39 -0.11 0.24
CA ASN A 25 2.66 0.59 1.27
C ASN A 25 1.94 1.83 0.70
N LEU A 26 2.59 2.56 -0.22
CA LEU A 26 1.95 3.64 -0.98
C LEU A 26 0.77 3.12 -1.80
N LEU A 27 0.96 2.01 -2.53
CA LEU A 27 -0.13 1.39 -3.29
C LEU A 27 -1.28 0.94 -2.38
N ALA A 28 -0.98 0.24 -1.28
CA ALA A 28 -1.99 -0.19 -0.32
C ALA A 28 -2.77 0.99 0.28
N THR A 29 -2.10 2.11 0.54
CA THR A 29 -2.72 3.34 1.03
C THR A 29 -3.59 4.00 -0.04
N LEU A 30 -3.16 3.98 -1.31
CA LEU A 30 -3.96 4.46 -2.44
C LEU A 30 -5.25 3.64 -2.60
N PHE A 31 -5.18 2.31 -2.58
CA PHE A 31 -6.37 1.44 -2.63
C PHE A 31 -7.24 1.59 -1.38
N HIS A 32 -6.64 1.85 -0.22
CA HIS A 32 -7.38 2.19 1.00
C HIS A 32 -8.22 3.44 0.80
N LEU A 33 -7.63 4.50 0.24
CA LEU A 33 -8.30 5.77 0.03
C LEU A 33 -9.39 5.65 -1.06
N ALA A 34 -9.07 4.96 -2.17
CA ALA A 34 -10.01 4.70 -3.26
C ALA A 34 -11.24 3.91 -2.76
N SER A 35 -11.02 2.88 -1.93
CA SER A 35 -12.10 2.11 -1.30
C SER A 35 -13.03 2.99 -0.46
N LEU A 36 -12.49 3.92 0.31
CA LEU A 36 -13.28 4.85 1.13
C LEU A 36 -14.07 5.83 0.26
N LEU A 37 -13.46 6.36 -0.79
CA LEU A 37 -14.12 7.27 -1.74
C LEU A 37 -15.28 6.59 -2.47
N LEU A 38 -15.12 5.32 -2.87
CA LEU A 38 -16.17 4.53 -3.51
C LEU A 38 -17.28 4.07 -2.56
N PHE A 39 -17.05 4.12 -1.25
CA PHE A 39 -18.09 3.82 -0.27
C PHE A 39 -19.18 4.90 -0.21
N ILE A 40 -18.82 6.17 -0.47
CA ILE A 40 -19.76 7.30 -0.52
C ILE A 40 -20.84 7.11 -1.61
N PRO A 41 -20.49 6.90 -2.90
CA PRO A 41 -21.50 6.69 -3.94
C PRO A 41 -22.27 5.38 -3.73
N PHE A 42 -21.64 4.34 -3.17
CA PHE A 42 -22.33 3.11 -2.79
C PHE A 42 -23.47 3.38 -1.80
N LEU A 43 -23.20 4.12 -0.70
CA LEU A 43 -24.23 4.49 0.27
C LEU A 43 -25.31 5.37 -0.34
N ARG A 44 -24.93 6.37 -1.15
CA ARG A 44 -25.91 7.24 -1.84
C ARG A 44 -26.83 6.43 -2.75
N LEU A 45 -26.29 5.43 -3.43
CA LEU A 45 -27.04 4.57 -4.35
C LEU A 45 -27.93 3.56 -3.61
N LEU A 46 -27.43 3.00 -2.50
CA LEU A 46 -28.19 2.14 -1.59
C LEU A 46 -29.38 2.87 -0.95
N LEU A 47 -29.19 4.13 -0.54
CA LEU A 47 -30.22 4.97 0.07
C LEU A 47 -31.17 5.63 -0.95
N GLY A 48 -30.97 5.40 -2.25
CA GLY A 48 -31.77 6.03 -3.31
C GLY A 48 -31.57 7.55 -3.43
N GLN A 49 -30.51 8.10 -2.85
CA GLN A 49 -30.18 9.54 -2.85
C GLN A 49 -29.23 9.94 -3.99
N VAL A 50 -29.34 9.27 -5.14
CA VAL A 50 -28.46 9.57 -6.28
C VAL A 50 -28.91 10.87 -6.94
N LYS A 51 -28.07 11.91 -6.86
CA LYS A 51 -28.17 13.06 -7.75
C LYS A 51 -27.66 12.62 -9.12
N LEU A 52 -28.56 12.30 -10.04
CA LEU A 52 -28.22 11.95 -11.42
C LEU A 52 -27.61 13.20 -12.08
N VAL A 53 -26.37 13.08 -12.54
CA VAL A 53 -25.65 14.18 -13.21
C VAL A 53 -25.60 13.82 -14.69
N HIS A 54 -26.53 14.39 -15.47
CA HIS A 54 -26.64 14.12 -16.90
C HIS A 54 -25.73 15.00 -17.78
N ALA A 55 -25.10 16.03 -17.21
CA ALA A 55 -24.18 16.92 -17.93
C ALA A 55 -22.72 16.49 -17.74
N ARG A 56 -22.02 16.20 -18.85
CA ARG A 56 -20.57 15.96 -18.86
C ARG A 56 -19.86 17.25 -18.45
N PRO A 57 -19.04 17.28 -17.38
CA PRO A 57 -18.30 18.47 -17.02
C PRO A 57 -17.29 18.83 -18.12
N THR A 58 -17.32 20.08 -18.56
CA THR A 58 -16.44 20.62 -19.61
C THR A 58 -15.01 20.85 -19.14
N GLU A 59 -14.76 20.92 -17.82
CA GLU A 59 -13.42 21.11 -17.26
C GLU A 59 -12.94 19.88 -16.48
N LEU A 60 -12.03 19.11 -17.07
CA LEU A 60 -11.49 17.87 -16.47
C LEU A 60 -10.48 18.11 -15.32
N TRP A 61 -9.97 19.35 -15.18
CA TRP A 61 -8.87 19.70 -14.27
C TRP A 61 -9.31 20.36 -12.96
N THR A 62 -10.60 20.70 -12.85
CA THR A 62 -11.19 21.34 -11.66
C THR A 62 -11.83 20.28 -10.76
N ARG A 63 -11.83 20.48 -9.43
CA ARG A 63 -12.42 19.51 -8.46
C ARG A 63 -13.86 19.14 -8.82
N ASP A 64 -14.66 20.13 -9.19
CA ASP A 64 -16.05 19.94 -9.61
C ASP A 64 -16.18 19.10 -10.89
N GLY A 65 -15.16 19.14 -11.75
CA GLY A 65 -15.08 18.35 -12.97
C GLY A 65 -14.73 16.89 -12.74
N LEU A 66 -13.84 16.61 -11.79
CA LEU A 66 -13.52 15.24 -11.37
C LEU A 66 -14.73 14.58 -10.69
N GLU A 67 -15.36 15.30 -9.76
CA GLU A 67 -16.59 14.82 -9.11
C GLU A 67 -17.73 14.62 -10.12
N GLY A 68 -17.92 15.57 -11.04
CA GLY A 68 -18.94 15.49 -12.07
C GLY A 68 -18.69 14.36 -13.08
N THR A 69 -17.44 14.06 -13.44
CA THR A 69 -17.09 12.96 -14.35
C THR A 69 -17.38 11.62 -13.69
N PHE A 70 -17.07 11.51 -12.40
CA PHE A 70 -17.34 10.31 -11.62
C PHE A 70 -18.86 10.10 -11.43
N ASN A 71 -19.62 11.15 -11.12
CA ASN A 71 -21.08 11.09 -11.02
C ASN A 71 -21.76 10.81 -12.38
N TRP A 72 -21.21 11.31 -13.49
CA TRP A 72 -21.68 10.97 -14.84
C TRP A 72 -21.45 9.49 -15.16
N GLY A 73 -20.28 8.95 -14.82
CA GLY A 73 -19.99 7.51 -14.97
C GLY A 73 -20.94 6.63 -14.14
N LEU A 74 -21.28 7.06 -12.92
CA LEU A 74 -22.32 6.40 -12.11
C LEU A 74 -23.71 6.50 -12.75
N THR A 75 -24.07 7.66 -13.30
CA THR A 75 -25.36 7.90 -13.96
C THR A 75 -25.53 6.99 -15.18
N GLN A 76 -24.50 6.86 -16.03
CA GLN A 76 -24.47 5.93 -17.16
C GLN A 76 -24.63 4.46 -16.72
N LEU A 77 -24.04 4.09 -15.59
CA LEU A 77 -24.16 2.74 -15.04
C LEU A 77 -25.58 2.45 -14.54
N ILE A 78 -26.25 3.47 -13.99
CA ILE A 78 -27.65 3.39 -13.54
C ILE A 78 -28.61 3.36 -14.74
N GLU A 79 -28.38 4.18 -15.77
CA GLU A 79 -29.22 4.21 -16.97
C GLU A 79 -29.15 2.89 -17.76
N SER A 80 -27.97 2.25 -17.83
CA SER A 80 -27.77 1.01 -18.58
C SER A 80 -28.22 -0.26 -17.86
N ARG A 81 -28.11 -0.33 -16.53
CA ARG A 81 -28.37 -1.56 -15.75
C ARG A 81 -29.42 -1.39 -14.64
N GLY A 82 -30.04 -0.22 -14.54
CA GLY A 82 -30.92 0.15 -13.45
C GLY A 82 -30.17 0.42 -12.13
N PRO A 83 -30.86 0.97 -11.12
CA PRO A 83 -30.26 1.27 -9.82
C PRO A 83 -29.76 0.00 -9.11
N MET A 84 -30.52 -1.11 -9.20
CA MET A 84 -30.11 -2.37 -8.58
C MET A 84 -28.87 -2.99 -9.26
N GLY A 85 -28.80 -2.93 -10.59
CA GLY A 85 -27.64 -3.42 -11.35
C GLY A 85 -26.38 -2.58 -11.13
N ALA A 86 -26.52 -1.26 -11.03
CA ALA A 86 -25.42 -0.37 -10.69
C ALA A 86 -24.87 -0.64 -9.28
N LEU A 87 -25.75 -0.88 -8.30
CA LEU A 87 -25.36 -1.22 -6.93
C LEU A 87 -24.51 -2.50 -6.88
N LEU A 88 -24.91 -3.52 -7.64
CA LEU A 88 -24.23 -4.81 -7.71
C LEU A 88 -22.82 -4.67 -8.33
N VAL A 89 -22.69 -3.89 -9.40
CA VAL A 89 -21.37 -3.64 -10.02
C VAL A 89 -20.44 -2.89 -9.08
N ILE A 90 -20.95 -1.87 -8.38
CA ILE A 90 -20.16 -1.09 -7.42
C ILE A 90 -19.74 -1.95 -6.23
N SER A 91 -20.63 -2.79 -5.69
CA SER A 91 -20.31 -3.65 -4.56
C SER A 91 -19.22 -4.67 -4.90
N ILE A 92 -19.31 -5.31 -6.08
CA ILE A 92 -18.24 -6.21 -6.57
C ILE A 92 -16.93 -5.44 -6.72
N SER A 93 -16.97 -4.25 -7.31
CA SER A 93 -15.77 -3.42 -7.49
C SER A 93 -15.10 -3.07 -6.17
N ILE A 94 -15.90 -2.73 -5.14
CA ILE A 94 -15.40 -2.49 -3.77
C ILE A 94 -14.71 -3.74 -3.23
N VAL A 95 -15.33 -4.91 -3.32
CA VAL A 95 -14.73 -6.18 -2.85
C VAL A 95 -13.39 -6.45 -3.53
N VAL A 96 -13.31 -6.25 -4.85
CA VAL A 96 -12.07 -6.41 -5.62
C VAL A 96 -10.99 -5.43 -5.13
N ILE A 97 -11.33 -4.16 -4.92
CA ILE A 97 -10.40 -3.14 -4.39
C ILE A 97 -9.92 -3.50 -2.98
N PHE A 98 -10.81 -3.99 -2.12
CA PHE A 98 -10.45 -4.47 -0.78
C PHE A 98 -9.48 -5.66 -0.84
N LEU A 99 -9.68 -6.58 -1.78
CA LEU A 99 -8.76 -7.69 -2.00
C LEU A 99 -7.36 -7.19 -2.39
N PHE A 100 -7.28 -6.27 -3.36
CA PHE A 100 -6.02 -5.65 -3.78
C PHE A 100 -5.34 -4.87 -2.65
N LYS A 101 -6.10 -4.05 -1.91
CA LYS A 101 -5.61 -3.34 -0.72
C LYS A 101 -4.93 -4.30 0.26
N ASN A 102 -5.56 -5.42 0.57
CA ASN A 102 -5.02 -6.42 1.49
C ASN A 102 -3.80 -7.13 0.91
N PHE A 103 -3.83 -7.45 -0.39
CA PHE A 103 -2.70 -8.07 -1.08
C PHE A 103 -1.45 -7.18 -1.06
N PHE A 104 -1.57 -5.89 -1.39
CA PHE A 104 -0.44 -4.96 -1.35
C PHE A 104 0.05 -4.71 0.08
N ARG A 105 -0.85 -4.66 1.06
CA ARG A 105 -0.48 -4.58 2.48
C ARG A 105 0.33 -5.81 2.91
N TYR A 106 -0.08 -7.01 2.48
CA TYR A 106 0.64 -8.24 2.76
C TYR A 106 2.03 -8.25 2.09
N LEU A 107 2.11 -7.88 0.81
CA LEU A 107 3.38 -7.77 0.08
C LEU A 107 4.33 -6.76 0.73
N ALA A 108 3.82 -5.62 1.19
CA ALA A 108 4.61 -4.66 1.96
C ALA A 108 5.19 -5.31 3.22
N LEU A 109 4.36 -6.04 3.99
CA LEU A 109 4.81 -6.73 5.20
C LEU A 109 5.89 -7.79 4.91
N VAL A 110 5.72 -8.57 3.84
CA VAL A 110 6.71 -9.57 3.42
C VAL A 110 8.03 -8.90 3.01
N ALA A 111 7.98 -7.78 2.29
CA ALA A 111 9.19 -7.04 1.89
C ALA A 111 10.00 -6.54 3.09
N ILE A 112 9.34 -6.00 4.13
CA ILE A 112 10.05 -5.53 5.34
C ILE A 112 10.56 -6.67 6.22
N CYS A 113 9.82 -7.78 6.31
CA CYS A 113 10.29 -8.98 6.99
C CYS A 113 11.54 -9.56 6.31
N ASN A 114 11.54 -9.64 4.97
CA ASN A 114 12.71 -10.08 4.20
C ASN A 114 13.90 -9.14 4.37
N PHE A 115 13.68 -7.83 4.32
CA PHE A 115 14.72 -6.83 4.60
C PHE A 115 15.35 -7.05 5.98
N ARG A 116 14.53 -7.11 7.03
CA ARG A 116 15.00 -7.27 8.41
C ARG A 116 15.74 -8.59 8.62
N ASN A 117 15.19 -9.71 8.14
CA ASN A 117 15.79 -11.03 8.33
C ASN A 117 17.16 -11.14 7.65
N ARG A 118 17.30 -10.59 6.44
CA ARG A 118 18.56 -10.59 5.70
C ARG A 118 19.63 -9.73 6.37
N VAL A 119 19.26 -8.54 6.85
CA VAL A 119 20.16 -7.65 7.60
C VAL A 119 20.62 -8.30 8.89
N VAL A 120 19.70 -8.88 9.67
CA VAL A 120 20.04 -9.55 10.94
C VAL A 120 20.97 -10.75 10.71
N ARG A 121 20.74 -11.54 9.64
CA ARG A 121 21.61 -12.66 9.28
C ARG A 121 23.04 -12.20 8.97
N ASP A 122 23.21 -11.11 8.21
CA ASP A 122 24.52 -10.57 7.85
C ASP A 122 25.28 -10.03 9.07
N ILE A 123 24.56 -9.34 9.97
CA ILE A 123 25.13 -8.83 11.23
C ILE A 123 25.62 -10.00 12.09
N ARG A 124 24.80 -11.05 12.27
CA ARG A 124 25.20 -12.23 13.07
C ARG A 124 26.42 -12.94 12.48
N GLY A 125 26.47 -13.10 11.15
CA GLY A 125 27.61 -13.72 10.47
C GLY A 125 28.92 -12.96 10.75
N LYS A 126 28.92 -11.64 10.54
CA LYS A 126 30.13 -10.82 10.76
C LYS A 126 30.56 -10.76 12.23
N VAL A 127 29.62 -10.77 13.16
CA VAL A 127 29.94 -10.85 14.59
C VAL A 127 30.56 -12.21 14.91
N TYR A 128 30.00 -13.30 14.38
CA TYR A 128 30.51 -14.64 14.59
C TYR A 128 31.91 -14.84 14.00
N ASP A 129 32.13 -14.42 12.76
CA ASP A 129 33.45 -14.47 12.12
C ASP A 129 34.48 -13.66 12.93
N LYS A 130 34.08 -12.50 13.45
CA LYS A 130 34.97 -11.68 14.27
C LYS A 130 35.31 -12.34 15.60
N MET A 131 34.37 -13.04 16.22
CA MET A 131 34.60 -13.82 17.44
C MET A 131 35.61 -14.96 17.19
N LEU A 132 35.61 -15.57 15.99
CA LEU A 132 36.55 -16.64 15.63
C LEU A 132 37.96 -16.14 15.27
N GLU A 133 38.09 -14.92 14.73
CA GLU A 133 39.40 -14.32 14.41
C GLU A 133 40.17 -13.81 15.64
N LEU A 134 39.50 -13.63 16.78
CA LEU A 134 40.13 -13.03 17.96
C LEU A 134 41.18 -13.98 18.56
N PRO A 135 42.40 -13.49 18.84
CA PRO A 135 43.46 -14.33 19.40
C PRO A 135 43.07 -14.81 20.80
N LEU A 136 43.51 -16.02 21.17
CA LEU A 136 43.24 -16.67 22.46
C LEU A 136 43.54 -15.79 23.70
N ARG A 137 44.46 -14.82 23.57
CA ARG A 137 44.78 -13.84 24.62
C ARG A 137 43.59 -12.93 24.99
N TYR A 138 42.73 -12.59 24.03
CA TYR A 138 41.52 -11.80 24.27
C TYR A 138 40.55 -12.58 25.16
N HIS A 139 40.35 -13.87 24.87
CA HIS A 139 39.47 -14.75 25.64
C HIS A 139 39.97 -15.05 27.06
N ASN A 140 41.28 -14.96 27.32
CA ASN A 140 41.84 -15.14 28.65
C ASN A 140 41.65 -13.93 29.59
N THR A 141 41.32 -12.76 29.06
CA THR A 141 41.10 -11.53 29.86
C THR A 141 39.62 -11.30 30.21
N GLU A 142 38.70 -12.00 29.53
CA GLU A 142 37.25 -11.93 29.77
C GLU A 142 36.71 -13.08 30.64
N ARG A 143 37.58 -13.87 31.31
CA ARG A 143 37.18 -14.87 32.30
C ARG A 143 37.01 -14.27 33.69
#